data_AF-Q27038-F1
#
_entry.id   AF-Q27038-F1
#
_cell.length_a   1.000
_cell.length_b   1.000
_cell.length_c   1.000
_cell.angle_alpha   90.00
_cell.angle_beta   90.00
_cell.angle_gamma   90.00
#
_symmetry.space_group_name_H-M   'P 1'
#
loop_
_entity.id
_entity.type
_entity.pdbx_description
1 polymer ?
#
loop_
_entity_poly.entity_id
_entity_poly.type
_entity_poly.pdbx_seq_one_letter_code
_entity_poly.pdbx_strand_id
1 'polypeptide(L)'
;GSTSATNVIEKFDLVETEFGKLEDAEKKSKVQSEFLALKSVYDKTLQWNKVQYYSDKVQSDVNNVTDEAKYKEFNGFYEKLTSAFNSLTPDAKSKVQTEFKELQNIIDVEIPNSQKLDKFHFIIVPSVVVQWLNFVTYLILLFVYVPGDHGHLTTFYWVIAVSGFVFGFNNVMVFAADLTYLPIYIAGENCFPTLTSLIHYVSMLTFGNRRKWNSDFLMVYIDLVVAIAISLAAAVVLTVAYLSQHPTDNKNRYHHVHISTFTDIKELQWHIIFPILMVLVGMGLVFAIYPGIAPGMIVPFYLIDKIEMVLLILTIFPPFFVAAARGKWFGYGGFSSPWSPTSKWGPGNKDWGGTDLGNGAGWHFFDIVIPLMIILAAIFIYSLHYRESSVARSIINQPKMSTCLTILFYMCHEVSLAVGFPGVFGGNGGGDTLALLCQLIGAFLMVFLALYSEGYIIEYKRHDSSHWPTTGMTKWNSLCYWCKMASRITNKNLRDLFTKD
;
A
#
# COMPACT_ATOMS: atom_id res chain seq x y z
N GLY A 1 -16.84 42.70 -12.68
CA GLY A 1 -15.85 42.41 -13.74
C GLY A 1 -16.42 41.51 -14.83
N SER A 2 -16.96 40.34 -14.47
CA SER A 2 -17.38 39.28 -15.40
C SER A 2 -18.37 39.70 -16.51
N THR A 3 -19.37 40.54 -16.22
CA THR A 3 -20.39 40.96 -17.20
C THR A 3 -19.79 41.76 -18.37
N SER A 4 -18.70 42.49 -18.14
CA SER A 4 -18.02 43.26 -19.20
C SER A 4 -17.19 42.37 -20.11
N ALA A 5 -16.58 41.30 -19.58
CA ALA A 5 -15.76 40.36 -20.35
C ALA A 5 -16.61 39.53 -21.32
N THR A 6 -17.74 38.97 -20.85
CA THR A 6 -18.66 38.18 -21.68
C THR A 6 -19.23 39.01 -22.83
N ASN A 7 -19.61 40.27 -22.57
CA ASN A 7 -20.11 41.19 -23.59
C ASN A 7 -19.06 41.55 -24.66
N VAL A 8 -17.78 41.57 -24.32
CA VAL A 8 -16.68 41.83 -25.28
C VAL A 8 -16.45 40.61 -26.18
N ILE A 9 -16.59 39.40 -25.62
CA ILE A 9 -16.47 38.14 -26.36
C ILE A 9 -17.60 38.01 -27.39
N GLU A 10 -18.85 38.16 -26.97
CA GLU A 10 -20.02 38.03 -27.87
C GLU A 10 -20.01 39.05 -29.01
N LYS A 11 -19.58 40.29 -28.74
CA LYS A 11 -19.50 41.34 -29.76
C LYS A 11 -18.39 41.08 -30.78
N PHE A 12 -17.26 40.50 -30.37
CA PHE A 12 -16.19 40.16 -31.30
C PHE A 12 -16.55 38.95 -32.17
N ASP A 13 -17.20 37.93 -31.60
CA ASP A 13 -17.65 36.75 -32.35
C ASP A 13 -18.64 37.14 -33.46
N LEU A 14 -19.50 38.13 -33.22
CA LEU A 14 -20.36 38.73 -34.24
C LEU A 14 -19.55 39.40 -35.35
N VAL A 15 -18.51 40.16 -35.01
CA VAL A 15 -17.64 40.84 -36.00
C VAL A 15 -16.83 39.83 -36.82
N GLU A 16 -16.33 38.75 -36.21
CA GLU A 16 -15.62 37.67 -36.91
C GLU A 16 -16.56 36.89 -37.84
N THR A 17 -17.78 36.62 -37.41
CA THR A 17 -18.82 35.97 -38.22
C THR A 17 -19.19 36.82 -39.45
N GLU A 18 -19.40 38.12 -39.27
CA GLU A 18 -19.72 39.03 -40.37
C GLU A 18 -18.53 39.24 -41.32
N PHE A 19 -17.30 39.28 -40.80
CA PHE A 19 -16.08 39.31 -41.63
C PHE A 19 -15.93 38.01 -42.46
N GLY A 20 -16.30 36.86 -41.89
CA GLY A 20 -16.30 35.57 -42.58
C GLY A 20 -17.28 35.49 -43.75
N LYS A 21 -18.43 36.18 -43.66
CA LYS A 21 -19.49 36.23 -44.68
C LYS A 21 -19.19 37.13 -45.88
N LEU A 22 -18.13 37.94 -45.85
CA LEU A 22 -17.73 38.78 -46.98
C LEU A 22 -17.16 37.93 -48.11
N GLU A 23 -17.94 37.75 -49.18
CA GLU A 23 -17.57 37.04 -50.43
C GLU A 23 -16.81 37.93 -51.43
N ASP A 24 -16.99 39.25 -51.33
CA ASP A 24 -16.38 40.24 -52.22
C ASP A 24 -14.91 40.50 -51.83
N ALA A 25 -13.98 40.00 -52.65
CA ALA A 25 -12.54 40.03 -52.40
C ALA A 25 -11.97 41.46 -52.25
N GLU A 26 -12.54 42.44 -52.94
CA GLU A 26 -12.06 43.83 -52.88
C GLU A 26 -12.48 44.51 -51.57
N LYS A 27 -13.70 44.23 -51.08
CA LYS A 27 -14.19 44.71 -49.78
C LYS A 27 -13.48 44.02 -48.62
N LYS A 28 -13.23 42.72 -48.74
CA LYS A 28 -12.51 41.95 -47.73
C LYS A 28 -11.08 42.46 -47.55
N SER A 29 -10.38 42.74 -48.66
CA SER A 29 -9.02 43.31 -48.63
C SER A 29 -8.94 44.68 -47.92
N LYS A 30 -9.95 45.55 -48.11
CA LYS A 30 -9.99 46.88 -47.49
C LYS A 30 -10.19 46.84 -45.97
N VAL A 31 -10.97 45.88 -45.47
CA VAL A 31 -11.31 45.75 -44.03
C VAL A 31 -10.38 44.76 -43.30
N GLN A 32 -9.62 43.94 -44.02
CA GLN A 32 -8.78 42.88 -43.44
C GLN A 32 -7.70 43.43 -42.50
N SER A 33 -7.05 44.54 -42.83
CA SER A 33 -6.02 45.15 -41.96
C SER A 33 -6.62 45.65 -40.64
N GLU A 34 -7.81 46.26 -40.69
CA GLU A 34 -8.54 46.73 -39.52
C GLU A 34 -9.10 45.57 -38.69
N PHE A 35 -9.61 44.52 -39.33
CA PHE A 35 -10.04 43.30 -38.67
C PHE A 35 -8.87 42.59 -37.97
N LEU A 36 -7.71 42.49 -38.61
CA LEU A 36 -6.52 41.91 -37.99
C LEU A 36 -5.99 42.75 -36.83
N ALA A 37 -6.05 44.08 -36.94
CA ALA A 37 -5.73 44.99 -35.83
C ALA A 37 -6.71 44.82 -34.66
N LEU A 38 -8.02 44.74 -34.94
CA LEU A 38 -9.06 44.50 -33.95
C LEU A 38 -8.91 43.12 -33.31
N LYS A 39 -8.62 42.08 -34.10
CA LYS A 39 -8.35 40.71 -33.63
C LYS A 39 -7.13 40.67 -32.72
N SER A 40 -6.05 41.38 -33.08
CA SER A 40 -4.87 41.49 -32.22
C SER A 40 -5.17 42.16 -30.87
N VAL A 41 -6.01 43.21 -30.87
CA VAL A 41 -6.45 43.87 -29.63
C VAL A 41 -7.39 42.97 -28.82
N TYR A 42 -8.30 42.26 -29.49
CA TYR A 42 -9.21 41.30 -28.87
C TYR A 42 -8.46 40.13 -28.25
N ASP A 43 -7.51 39.51 -28.95
CA ASP A 43 -6.70 38.41 -28.46
C ASP A 43 -5.93 38.81 -27.18
N LYS A 44 -5.38 40.03 -27.14
CA LYS A 44 -4.73 40.59 -25.95
C LYS A 44 -5.72 40.81 -24.80
N THR A 45 -6.90 41.33 -25.10
CA THR A 45 -7.96 41.62 -24.11
C THR A 45 -8.60 40.33 -23.57
N LEU A 46 -8.70 39.29 -24.40
CA LEU A 46 -9.25 37.98 -24.05
C LEU A 46 -8.37 37.27 -23.02
N GLN A 47 -7.04 37.32 -23.18
CA GLN A 47 -6.13 36.73 -22.19
C GLN A 47 -6.23 37.45 -20.84
N TRP A 48 -6.32 38.78 -20.85
CA TRP A 48 -6.54 39.57 -19.63
C TRP A 48 -7.87 39.22 -18.94
N ASN A 49 -8.95 39.12 -19.70
CA ASN A 49 -10.26 38.74 -19.19
C ASN A 49 -10.29 37.31 -18.61
N LYS A 50 -9.54 36.37 -19.21
CA LYS A 50 -9.38 35.01 -18.67
C LYS A 50 -8.65 35.02 -17.33
N VAL A 51 -7.56 35.78 -17.21
CA VAL A 51 -6.83 35.94 -15.93
C VAL A 51 -7.75 36.52 -14.86
N GLN A 52 -8.50 37.57 -15.19
CA GLN A 52 -9.43 38.18 -14.23
C GLN A 52 -10.55 37.21 -13.81
N TYR A 53 -11.16 36.50 -14.78
CA TYR A 53 -12.21 35.51 -14.49
C TYR A 53 -11.73 34.38 -13.58
N TYR A 54 -10.57 33.79 -13.88
CA TYR A 54 -10.03 32.71 -13.05
C TYR A 54 -9.53 33.22 -11.71
N SER A 55 -8.98 34.44 -11.64
CA SER A 55 -8.56 35.06 -10.38
C SER A 55 -9.73 35.30 -9.44
N ASP A 56 -10.84 35.84 -9.94
CA ASP A 56 -12.06 36.08 -9.14
C ASP A 56 -12.63 34.75 -8.59
N LYS A 57 -12.57 33.68 -9.39
CA LYS A 57 -12.99 32.32 -8.99
C LYS A 57 -12.08 31.70 -7.94
N VAL A 58 -10.77 31.77 -8.15
CA VAL A 58 -9.79 31.30 -7.17
C VAL A 58 -9.97 32.07 -5.86
N GLN A 59 -10.11 33.40 -5.89
CA GLN A 59 -10.28 34.21 -4.68
C GLN A 59 -11.59 33.95 -3.93
N SER A 60 -12.70 33.66 -4.63
CA SER A 60 -13.95 33.24 -3.97
C SER A 60 -13.84 31.86 -3.32
N ASP A 61 -13.02 30.99 -3.91
CA ASP A 61 -12.94 29.59 -3.53
C ASP A 61 -11.87 29.33 -2.47
N VAL A 62 -10.79 30.14 -2.39
CA VAL A 62 -9.73 30.07 -1.35
C VAL A 62 -10.35 29.94 0.05
N ASN A 63 -11.34 30.77 0.37
CA ASN A 63 -11.95 30.80 1.71
C ASN A 63 -12.98 29.68 1.95
N ASN A 64 -13.33 28.92 0.91
CA ASN A 64 -14.38 27.90 0.92
C ASN A 64 -13.83 26.49 0.66
N VAL A 65 -12.50 26.32 0.56
CA VAL A 65 -11.83 25.02 0.48
C VAL A 65 -11.92 24.32 1.84
N THR A 66 -13.07 23.72 2.12
CA THR A 66 -13.30 22.91 3.32
C THR A 66 -13.20 21.41 3.05
N ASP A 67 -13.25 21.00 1.78
CA ASP A 67 -13.35 19.60 1.37
C ASP A 67 -12.62 19.34 0.05
N GLU A 68 -12.25 18.07 -0.17
CA GLU A 68 -11.41 17.60 -1.28
C GLU A 68 -11.92 17.99 -2.66
N ALA A 69 -13.24 17.89 -2.89
CA ALA A 69 -13.86 18.23 -4.17
C ALA A 69 -13.69 19.71 -4.53
N LYS A 70 -13.76 20.59 -3.53
CA LYS A 70 -13.56 22.03 -3.72
C LYS A 70 -12.09 22.39 -3.92
N TYR A 71 -11.17 21.68 -3.25
CA TYR A 71 -9.73 21.87 -3.49
C TYR A 71 -9.31 21.50 -4.92
N LYS A 72 -9.89 20.43 -5.49
CA LYS A 72 -9.63 20.04 -6.88
C LYS A 72 -10.23 21.00 -7.90
N GLU A 73 -11.46 21.45 -7.67
CA GLU A 73 -12.10 22.49 -8.50
C GLU A 73 -11.26 23.78 -8.48
N PHE A 74 -10.83 24.18 -7.28
CA PHE A 74 -9.91 25.28 -7.04
C PHE A 74 -8.56 25.10 -7.78
N ASN A 75 -7.93 23.92 -7.68
CA ASN A 75 -6.65 23.66 -8.34
C ASN A 75 -6.79 23.64 -9.88
N GLY A 76 -7.90 23.13 -10.40
CA GLY A 76 -8.22 23.20 -11.83
C GLY A 76 -8.43 24.64 -12.32
N PHE A 77 -8.98 25.53 -11.50
CA PHE A 77 -9.03 26.97 -11.80
C PHE A 77 -7.65 27.62 -11.69
N TYR A 78 -6.83 27.21 -10.73
CA TYR A 78 -5.47 27.72 -10.56
C TYR A 78 -4.53 27.32 -11.71
N GLU A 79 -4.60 26.09 -12.23
CA GLU A 79 -3.83 25.68 -13.42
C GLU A 79 -4.23 26.49 -14.67
N LYS A 80 -5.54 26.72 -14.84
CA LYS A 80 -6.06 27.57 -15.92
C LYS A 80 -5.64 29.03 -15.75
N LEU A 81 -5.62 29.54 -14.52
CA LEU A 81 -5.10 30.86 -14.17
C LEU A 81 -3.61 30.97 -14.49
N THR A 82 -2.82 29.95 -14.13
CA THR A 82 -1.38 29.90 -14.38
C THR A 82 -1.06 29.85 -15.87
N SER A 83 -1.82 29.04 -16.63
CA SER A 83 -1.72 28.98 -18.09
C SER A 83 -2.08 30.32 -18.75
N ALA A 84 -3.16 30.96 -18.29
CA ALA A 84 -3.59 32.28 -18.76
C ALA A 84 -2.61 33.41 -18.35
N PHE A 85 -1.98 33.31 -17.19
CA PHE A 85 -0.93 34.25 -16.76
C PHE A 85 0.32 34.08 -17.64
N ASN A 86 0.71 32.83 -17.93
CA ASN A 86 1.87 32.54 -18.77
C ASN A 86 1.70 32.98 -20.24
N SER A 87 0.47 33.06 -20.75
CA SER A 87 0.16 33.57 -22.10
C SER A 87 0.12 35.10 -22.21
N LEU A 88 0.21 35.85 -21.11
CA LEU A 88 0.24 37.32 -21.13
C LEU A 88 1.55 37.87 -21.73
N THR A 89 1.46 39.05 -22.34
CA THR A 89 2.63 39.82 -22.78
C THR A 89 3.47 40.31 -21.59
N PRO A 90 4.78 40.57 -21.76
CA PRO A 90 5.67 40.98 -20.66
C PRO A 90 5.18 42.21 -19.89
N ASP A 91 4.66 43.22 -20.59
CA ASP A 91 4.12 44.45 -19.98
C ASP A 91 2.87 44.17 -19.13
N ALA A 92 2.00 43.26 -19.57
CA ALA A 92 0.81 42.87 -18.82
C ALA A 92 1.16 42.00 -17.60
N LYS A 93 2.13 41.10 -17.74
CA LYS A 93 2.65 40.29 -16.61
C LYS A 93 3.16 41.16 -15.48
N SER A 94 3.94 42.20 -15.79
CA SER A 94 4.53 43.09 -14.77
C SER A 94 3.50 43.75 -13.83
N LYS A 95 2.27 43.98 -14.32
CA LYS A 95 1.19 44.62 -13.55
C LYS A 95 0.50 43.70 -12.55
N VAL A 96 0.46 42.39 -12.82
CA VAL A 96 -0.26 41.39 -11.98
C VAL A 96 0.69 40.41 -11.29
N GLN A 97 2.00 40.51 -11.55
CA GLN A 97 3.00 39.57 -11.05
C GLN A 97 3.07 39.53 -9.52
N THR A 98 2.87 40.66 -8.84
CA THR A 98 2.89 40.72 -7.37
C THR A 98 1.71 39.96 -6.78
N GLU A 99 0.49 40.23 -7.25
CA GLU A 99 -0.73 39.56 -6.81
C GLU A 99 -0.72 38.07 -7.15
N PHE A 100 -0.22 37.70 -8.33
CA PHE A 100 -0.05 36.29 -8.72
C PHE A 100 0.96 35.57 -7.82
N LYS A 101 2.06 36.23 -7.43
CA LYS A 101 3.04 35.67 -6.48
C LYS A 101 2.48 35.50 -5.07
N GLU A 102 1.65 36.43 -4.61
CA GLU A 102 0.97 36.31 -3.31
C GLU A 102 -0.01 35.15 -3.30
N LEU A 103 -0.83 35.04 -4.35
CA LEU A 103 -1.73 33.90 -4.55
C LEU A 103 -0.96 32.58 -4.64
N GLN A 104 0.14 32.57 -5.39
CA GLN A 104 1.03 31.42 -5.51
C GLN A 104 1.64 31.03 -4.16
N ASN A 105 1.99 31.99 -3.30
CA ASN A 105 2.45 31.69 -1.95
C ASN A 105 1.36 31.04 -1.08
N ILE A 106 0.12 31.53 -1.14
CA ILE A 106 -0.99 30.93 -0.38
C ILE A 106 -1.22 29.47 -0.83
N ILE A 107 -1.18 29.23 -2.14
CA ILE A 107 -1.49 27.93 -2.72
C ILE A 107 -0.32 26.94 -2.57
N ASP A 108 0.91 27.36 -2.85
CA ASP A 108 2.08 26.49 -2.83
C ASP A 108 2.64 26.29 -1.41
N VAL A 109 2.31 27.19 -0.47
CA VAL A 109 2.86 27.17 0.90
C VAL A 109 1.79 27.00 1.97
N GLU A 110 0.74 27.80 1.98
CA GLU A 110 -0.20 27.86 3.12
C GLU A 110 -1.18 26.67 3.16
N ILE A 111 -1.80 26.31 2.04
CA ILE A 111 -2.73 25.17 1.97
C ILE A 111 -2.02 23.82 2.23
N PRO A 112 -0.86 23.52 1.60
CA PRO A 112 -0.10 22.30 1.90
C PRO A 112 0.39 22.28 3.35
N ASN A 113 0.73 23.42 3.95
CA ASN A 113 1.15 23.43 5.35
C ASN A 113 0.00 23.08 6.31
N SER A 114 -1.25 23.49 6.01
CA SER A 114 -2.42 23.08 6.80
C SER A 114 -2.65 21.56 6.72
N GLN A 115 -2.62 20.98 5.52
CA GLN A 115 -2.82 19.53 5.34
C GLN A 115 -1.67 18.70 5.95
N LYS A 116 -0.43 19.21 5.90
CA LYS A 116 0.71 18.60 6.60
C LYS A 116 0.52 18.61 8.12
N LEU A 117 -0.04 19.69 8.65
CA LEU A 117 -0.30 19.84 10.08
C LEU A 117 -1.38 18.87 10.56
N ASP A 118 -2.44 18.67 9.78
CA ASP A 118 -3.45 17.64 10.04
C ASP A 118 -2.84 16.23 10.02
N LYS A 119 -2.07 15.89 8.96
CA LYS A 119 -1.37 14.59 8.88
C LYS A 119 -0.40 14.41 10.05
N PHE A 120 0.30 15.46 10.47
CA PHE A 120 1.21 15.42 11.61
C PHE A 120 0.46 15.09 12.92
N HIS A 121 -0.65 15.76 13.20
CA HIS A 121 -1.41 15.55 14.44
C HIS A 121 -2.22 14.26 14.47
N PHE A 122 -2.80 13.83 13.34
CA PHE A 122 -3.69 12.66 13.29
C PHE A 122 -2.98 11.35 12.96
N ILE A 123 -1.81 11.38 12.30
CA ILE A 123 -1.09 10.16 11.88
C ILE A 123 0.27 10.07 12.57
N ILE A 124 1.11 11.11 12.47
CA ILE A 124 2.50 11.04 12.94
C ILE A 124 2.59 11.01 14.48
N VAL A 125 1.90 11.92 15.17
CA VAL A 125 1.92 11.95 16.65
C VAL A 125 1.36 10.64 17.24
N PRO A 126 0.19 10.12 16.79
CA PRO A 126 -0.28 8.81 17.23
C PRO A 126 0.69 7.68 16.91
N SER A 127 1.33 7.67 15.73
CA SER A 127 2.34 6.67 15.37
C SER A 127 3.49 6.63 16.39
N VAL A 128 4.03 7.79 16.78
CA VAL A 128 5.09 7.88 17.80
C VAL A 128 4.59 7.34 19.15
N VAL A 129 3.40 7.74 19.58
CA VAL A 129 2.81 7.27 20.86
C VAL A 129 2.64 5.76 20.86
N VAL A 130 2.15 5.18 19.76
CA VAL A 130 1.92 3.74 19.63
C VAL A 130 3.22 2.97 19.60
N GLN A 131 4.27 3.50 18.96
CA GLN A 131 5.59 2.90 18.96
C GLN A 131 6.20 2.83 20.38
N TRP A 132 6.01 3.88 21.19
CA TRP A 132 6.37 3.85 22.61
C TRP A 132 5.50 2.88 23.40
N LEU A 133 4.21 2.79 23.10
CA LEU A 133 3.31 1.83 23.73
C LEU A 133 3.73 0.39 23.42
N ASN A 134 4.22 0.11 22.21
CA ASN A 134 4.77 -1.20 21.83
C ASN A 134 6.01 -1.59 22.69
N PHE A 135 6.90 -0.62 22.96
CA PHE A 135 8.01 -0.84 23.89
C PHE A 135 7.52 -1.13 25.31
N VAL A 136 6.54 -0.37 25.81
CA VAL A 136 5.95 -0.57 27.14
C VAL A 136 5.27 -1.93 27.25
N THR A 137 4.59 -2.41 26.21
CA THR A 137 3.96 -3.75 26.21
C THR A 137 5.00 -4.87 26.33
N TYR A 138 6.16 -4.75 25.68
CA TYR A 138 7.23 -5.74 25.86
C TYR A 138 7.85 -5.71 27.27
N LEU A 139 7.96 -4.53 27.89
CA LEU A 139 8.36 -4.44 29.30
C LEU A 139 7.35 -5.12 30.22
N ILE A 140 6.05 -4.89 30.01
CA ILE A 140 4.99 -5.55 30.79
C ILE A 140 5.04 -7.07 30.58
N LEU A 141 5.25 -7.56 29.34
CA LEU A 141 5.43 -8.98 29.06
C LEU A 141 6.59 -9.57 29.87
N LEU A 142 7.73 -8.88 29.94
CA LEU A 142 8.87 -9.31 30.74
C LEU A 142 8.50 -9.39 32.24
N PHE A 143 7.82 -8.38 32.78
CA PHE A 143 7.38 -8.37 34.18
C PHE A 143 6.31 -9.42 34.50
N VAL A 144 5.50 -9.83 33.53
CA VAL A 144 4.52 -10.91 33.71
C VAL A 144 5.19 -12.28 33.55
N TYR A 145 6.26 -12.38 32.77
CA TYR A 145 6.97 -13.62 32.49
C TYR A 145 8.04 -13.99 33.54
N VAL A 146 8.72 -13.01 34.14
CA VAL A 146 9.92 -13.23 34.99
C VAL A 146 9.63 -13.57 36.48
N PRO A 147 8.55 -13.09 37.13
CA PRO A 147 8.27 -13.43 38.54
C PRO A 147 7.03 -14.32 38.71
N GLY A 148 7.21 -15.45 39.42
CA GLY A 148 6.12 -16.14 40.12
C GLY A 148 6.29 -17.65 40.21
N ASP A 149 6.39 -18.18 41.43
CA ASP A 149 6.28 -19.63 41.72
C ASP A 149 4.93 -20.23 41.25
N HIS A 150 3.94 -19.36 40.96
CA HIS A 150 2.70 -19.66 40.27
C HIS A 150 2.51 -18.66 39.11
N GLY A 151 2.94 -19.02 37.90
CA GLY A 151 2.86 -18.14 36.73
C GLY A 151 1.43 -17.65 36.44
N HIS A 152 1.27 -16.34 36.20
CA HIS A 152 -0.01 -15.74 35.83
C HIS A 152 -0.34 -15.98 34.35
N LEU A 153 -0.64 -17.23 34.01
CA LEU A 153 -0.87 -17.68 32.63
C LEU A 153 -1.98 -16.86 31.93
N THR A 154 -3.06 -16.53 32.63
CA THR A 154 -4.16 -15.72 32.09
C THR A 154 -3.72 -14.30 31.77
N THR A 155 -2.96 -13.66 32.66
CA THR A 155 -2.41 -12.31 32.45
C THR A 155 -1.43 -12.31 31.28
N PHE A 156 -0.60 -13.35 31.16
CA PHE A 156 0.32 -13.51 30.05
C PHE A 156 -0.40 -13.53 28.69
N TYR A 157 -1.46 -14.33 28.55
CA TYR A 157 -2.25 -14.37 27.31
C TYR A 157 -2.97 -13.05 27.00
N TRP A 158 -3.50 -12.36 28.02
CA TRP A 158 -4.12 -11.04 27.83
C TRP A 158 -3.11 -10.00 27.35
N VAL A 159 -1.92 -9.97 27.95
CA VAL A 159 -0.87 -9.03 27.54
C VAL A 159 -0.38 -9.34 26.12
N ILE A 160 -0.28 -10.62 25.72
CA ILE A 160 0.02 -11.00 24.33
C ILE A 160 -1.07 -10.48 23.38
N ALA A 161 -2.34 -10.62 23.73
CA ALA A 161 -3.44 -10.14 22.90
C ALA A 161 -3.41 -8.60 22.74
N VAL A 162 -3.18 -7.87 23.83
CA VAL A 162 -3.01 -6.41 23.80
C VAL A 162 -1.79 -6.02 22.98
N SER A 163 -0.65 -6.70 23.15
CA SER A 163 0.56 -6.48 22.36
C SER A 163 0.32 -6.67 20.86
N GLY A 164 -0.43 -7.71 20.47
CA GLY A 164 -0.80 -7.95 19.08
C GLY A 164 -1.69 -6.84 18.49
N PHE A 165 -2.65 -6.33 19.28
CA PHE A 165 -3.48 -5.19 18.88
C PHE A 165 -2.64 -3.92 18.67
N VAL A 166 -1.74 -3.62 19.60
CA VAL A 166 -0.84 -2.45 19.55
C VAL A 166 0.10 -2.54 18.35
N PHE A 167 0.69 -3.71 18.12
CA PHE A 167 1.55 -3.96 16.96
C PHE A 167 0.78 -3.78 15.64
N GLY A 168 -0.44 -4.31 15.55
CA GLY A 168 -1.30 -4.13 14.37
C GLY A 168 -1.64 -2.67 14.11
N PHE A 169 -1.99 -1.91 15.16
CA PHE A 169 -2.24 -0.48 15.05
C PHE A 169 -0.99 0.31 14.65
N ASN A 170 0.18 -0.07 15.18
CA ASN A 170 1.46 0.51 14.80
C ASN A 170 1.75 0.30 13.31
N ASN A 171 1.54 -0.92 12.80
CA ASN A 171 1.83 -1.26 11.42
C ASN A 171 1.02 -0.38 10.45
N VAL A 172 -0.28 -0.21 10.70
CA VAL A 172 -1.14 0.65 9.86
C VAL A 172 -0.70 2.12 9.93
N MET A 173 -0.33 2.62 11.12
CA MET A 173 0.13 3.99 11.29
C MET A 173 1.46 4.25 10.58
N VAL A 174 2.39 3.30 10.60
CA VAL A 174 3.67 3.42 9.88
C VAL A 174 3.45 3.42 8.36
N PHE A 175 2.55 2.57 7.84
CA PHE A 175 2.16 2.60 6.43
C PHE A 175 1.53 3.95 6.04
N ALA A 176 0.74 4.56 6.92
CA ALA A 176 0.12 5.87 6.68
C ALA A 176 1.10 7.04 6.83
N ALA A 177 2.18 6.89 7.62
CA ALA A 177 3.14 7.94 7.92
C ALA A 177 3.99 8.31 6.69
N ASP A 178 4.59 7.32 6.01
CA ASP A 178 5.36 7.55 4.79
C ASP A 178 5.41 6.31 3.88
N LEU A 179 4.85 6.45 2.67
CA LEU A 179 4.83 5.40 1.66
C LEU A 179 6.10 5.37 0.81
N THR A 180 6.89 6.45 0.81
CA THR A 180 8.11 6.56 0.01
C THR A 180 9.14 5.51 0.42
N TYR A 181 9.16 5.18 1.72
CA TYR A 181 10.04 4.19 2.34
C TYR A 181 9.37 2.85 2.61
N LEU A 182 8.09 2.68 2.22
CA LEU A 182 7.35 1.44 2.46
C LEU A 182 8.02 0.18 1.89
N PRO A 183 8.66 0.19 0.69
CA PRO A 183 9.37 -0.99 0.20
C PRO A 183 10.54 -1.41 1.12
N ILE A 184 11.21 -0.43 1.75
CA ILE A 184 12.30 -0.67 2.70
C ILE A 184 11.72 -1.19 4.02
N TYR A 185 10.58 -0.65 4.47
CA TYR A 185 9.88 -1.15 5.64
C TYR A 185 9.43 -2.60 5.46
N ILE A 186 8.78 -2.94 4.34
CA ILE A 186 8.35 -4.31 4.02
C ILE A 186 9.56 -5.26 3.96
N ALA A 187 10.70 -4.80 3.42
CA ALA A 187 11.92 -5.59 3.46
C ALA A 187 12.41 -5.83 4.91
N GLY A 188 12.34 -4.81 5.77
CA GLY A 188 12.65 -4.94 7.20
C GLY A 188 11.72 -5.90 7.94
N GLU A 189 10.41 -5.81 7.72
CA GLU A 189 9.39 -6.69 8.30
C GLU A 189 9.68 -8.17 7.96
N ASN A 190 9.98 -8.45 6.69
CA ASN A 190 10.28 -9.80 6.22
C ASN A 190 11.67 -10.32 6.61
N CYS A 191 12.56 -9.47 7.15
CA CYS A 191 13.82 -9.89 7.77
C CYS A 191 13.64 -10.40 9.21
N PHE A 192 12.55 -10.01 9.88
CA PHE A 192 12.32 -10.36 11.28
C PHE A 192 12.32 -11.88 11.54
N PRO A 193 11.67 -12.73 10.71
CA PRO A 193 11.68 -14.17 10.94
C PRO A 193 13.08 -14.82 10.84
N THR A 194 13.91 -14.37 9.90
CA THR A 194 15.30 -14.85 9.80
C THR A 194 16.13 -14.38 10.99
N LEU A 195 15.95 -13.14 11.45
CA LEU A 195 16.63 -12.63 12.64
C LEU A 195 16.27 -13.44 13.88
N THR A 196 14.98 -13.72 14.09
CA THR A 196 14.51 -14.59 15.18
C THR A 196 15.12 -15.98 15.09
N SER A 197 15.16 -16.57 13.89
CA SER A 197 15.79 -17.88 13.67
C SER A 197 17.29 -17.87 14.01
N LEU A 198 18.00 -16.79 13.69
CA LEU A 198 19.41 -16.60 14.05
C LEU A 198 19.60 -16.49 15.56
N ILE A 199 18.74 -15.73 16.25
CA ILE A 199 18.76 -15.58 17.72
C ILE A 199 18.53 -16.94 18.39
N HIS A 200 17.56 -17.72 17.92
CA HIS A 200 17.29 -19.07 18.43
C HIS A 200 18.48 -20.00 18.21
N TYR A 201 19.10 -19.95 17.03
CA TYR A 201 20.29 -20.74 16.73
C TYR A 201 21.45 -20.42 17.68
N VAL A 202 21.77 -19.14 17.88
CA VAL A 202 22.83 -18.69 18.80
C VAL A 202 22.49 -19.04 20.26
N SER A 203 21.24 -18.88 20.66
CA SER A 203 20.78 -19.20 22.02
C SER A 203 20.88 -20.70 22.29
N MET A 204 20.52 -21.54 21.32
CA MET A 204 20.65 -23.00 21.43
C MET A 204 22.11 -23.45 21.47
N LEU A 205 23.02 -22.81 20.73
CA LEU A 205 24.46 -23.11 20.83
C LEU A 205 25.03 -22.76 22.21
N THR A 206 24.57 -21.67 22.80
CA THR A 206 25.10 -21.16 24.08
C THR A 206 24.48 -21.88 25.29
N PHE A 207 23.19 -22.22 25.22
CA PHE A 207 22.39 -22.72 26.35
C PHE A 207 21.64 -24.03 26.07
N GLY A 208 21.97 -24.74 24.98
CA GLY A 208 21.29 -25.98 24.57
C GLY A 208 21.52 -27.17 25.50
N ASN A 209 22.43 -27.07 26.47
CA ASN A 209 22.62 -28.13 27.46
C ASN A 209 21.49 -28.11 28.51
N ARG A 210 20.39 -28.81 28.19
CA ARG A 210 19.19 -28.97 29.03
C ARG A 210 19.45 -29.53 30.44
N ARG A 211 20.62 -30.16 30.68
CA ARG A 211 20.99 -30.63 32.03
C ARG A 211 21.48 -29.52 32.96
N LYS A 212 21.92 -28.39 32.41
CA LYS A 212 22.48 -27.27 33.17
C LYS A 212 21.55 -26.05 33.20
N TRP A 213 20.74 -25.89 32.16
CA TRP A 213 19.87 -24.73 31.97
C TRP A 213 18.45 -25.17 31.66
N ASN A 214 17.47 -24.39 32.14
CA ASN A 214 16.10 -24.50 31.66
C ASN A 214 16.01 -23.81 30.29
N SER A 215 16.44 -24.51 29.24
CA SER A 215 16.61 -23.96 27.89
C SER A 215 15.33 -23.36 27.32
N ASP A 216 14.17 -23.91 27.64
CA ASP A 216 12.87 -23.45 27.11
C ASP A 216 12.47 -22.10 27.75
N PHE A 217 12.70 -21.92 29.05
CA PHE A 217 12.50 -20.62 29.72
C PHE A 217 13.48 -19.56 29.22
N LEU A 218 14.74 -19.94 29.06
CA LEU A 218 15.79 -19.01 28.67
C LEU A 218 15.64 -18.52 27.23
N MET A 219 15.15 -19.36 26.32
CA MET A 219 14.88 -18.98 24.93
C MET A 219 13.85 -17.83 24.86
N VAL A 220 12.72 -17.98 25.54
CA VAL A 220 11.67 -16.94 25.58
C VAL A 220 12.16 -15.68 26.29
N TYR A 221 12.96 -15.82 27.35
CA TYR A 221 13.56 -14.69 28.04
C TYR A 221 14.50 -13.88 27.13
N ILE A 222 15.37 -14.54 26.35
CA ILE A 222 16.28 -13.87 25.42
C ILE A 222 15.49 -13.15 24.33
N ASP A 223 14.45 -13.78 23.76
CA ASP A 223 13.59 -13.17 22.75
C ASP A 223 12.92 -11.89 23.28
N LEU A 224 12.39 -11.92 24.50
CA LEU A 224 11.79 -10.74 25.13
C LEU A 224 12.80 -9.60 25.32
N VAL A 225 14.02 -9.89 25.80
CA VAL A 225 15.05 -8.86 25.99
C VAL A 225 15.47 -8.24 24.66
N VAL A 226 15.65 -9.06 23.61
CA VAL A 226 15.99 -8.56 22.28
C VAL A 226 14.85 -7.73 21.69
N ALA A 227 13.60 -8.17 21.84
CA ALA A 227 12.43 -7.40 21.40
C ALA A 227 12.33 -6.04 22.11
N ILE A 228 12.63 -5.97 23.41
CA ILE A 228 12.69 -4.71 24.17
C ILE A 228 13.78 -3.78 23.60
N ALA A 229 14.96 -4.31 23.31
CA ALA A 229 16.07 -3.51 22.76
C ALA A 229 15.73 -2.95 21.36
N ILE A 230 15.18 -3.79 20.47
CA ILE A 230 14.81 -3.39 19.11
C ILE A 230 13.64 -2.39 19.14
N SER A 231 12.62 -2.63 19.96
CA SER A 231 11.47 -1.71 20.07
C SER A 231 11.85 -0.36 20.65
N LEU A 232 12.79 -0.31 21.61
CA LEU A 232 13.35 0.93 22.13
C LEU A 232 14.10 1.71 21.05
N ALA A 233 15.00 1.04 20.32
CA ALA A 233 15.74 1.67 19.22
C ALA A 233 14.78 2.21 18.15
N ALA A 234 13.76 1.44 17.78
CA ALA A 234 12.74 1.88 16.84
C ALA A 234 11.94 3.09 17.36
N ALA A 235 11.54 3.11 18.64
CA ALA A 235 10.84 4.24 19.25
C ALA A 235 11.69 5.52 19.25
N VAL A 236 12.98 5.41 19.60
CA VAL A 236 13.91 6.55 19.59
C VAL A 236 14.13 7.05 18.17
N VAL A 237 14.42 6.16 17.21
CA VAL A 237 14.65 6.55 15.81
C VAL A 237 13.41 7.20 15.21
N LEU A 238 12.21 6.66 15.45
CA LEU A 238 10.95 7.23 14.95
C LEU A 238 10.67 8.60 15.58
N THR A 239 10.90 8.74 16.89
CA THR A 239 10.77 10.02 17.59
C THR A 239 11.72 11.05 16.99
N VAL A 240 12.99 10.71 16.79
CA VAL A 240 13.97 11.63 16.20
C VAL A 240 13.61 11.95 14.75
N ALA A 241 13.23 10.98 13.93
CA ALA A 241 12.94 11.18 12.52
C ALA A 241 11.78 12.18 12.27
N TYR A 242 10.75 12.16 13.11
CA TYR A 242 9.55 12.98 12.92
C TYR A 242 9.43 14.20 13.86
N LEU A 243 10.13 14.22 15.01
CA LEU A 243 10.10 15.36 15.94
C LEU A 243 11.36 16.23 15.88
N SER A 244 12.45 15.79 15.24
CA SER A 244 13.63 16.63 15.05
C SER A 244 13.48 17.55 13.84
N GLN A 245 13.94 18.80 13.98
CA GLN A 245 13.95 19.77 12.89
C GLN A 245 15.03 19.40 11.87
N HIS A 246 14.66 19.28 10.60
CA HIS A 246 15.62 18.97 9.54
C HIS A 246 16.55 20.18 9.31
N PRO A 247 17.87 20.00 9.07
CA PRO A 247 18.81 21.13 8.90
C PRO A 247 18.49 22.08 7.73
N THR A 248 17.74 21.60 6.74
CA THR A 248 17.29 22.40 5.58
C THR A 248 15.96 23.12 5.80
N ASP A 249 15.41 23.07 7.01
CA ASP A 249 14.09 23.58 7.34
C ASP A 249 14.09 25.09 7.60
N ASN A 250 14.48 25.86 6.58
CA ASN A 250 14.34 27.31 6.59
C ASN A 250 12.95 27.69 6.05
N LYS A 251 11.95 27.61 6.95
CA LYS A 251 10.57 28.15 6.90
C LYS A 251 9.41 27.16 6.69
N ASN A 252 9.62 25.84 6.54
CA ASN A 252 8.51 24.88 6.36
C ASN A 252 8.66 23.65 7.27
N ARG A 253 8.26 23.83 8.55
CA ARG A 253 8.41 22.89 9.70
C ARG A 253 7.97 21.43 9.50
N TYR A 254 7.45 21.07 8.32
CA TYR A 254 6.87 19.78 7.98
C TYR A 254 7.41 19.22 6.65
N HIS A 255 8.63 19.57 6.24
CA HIS A 255 9.20 19.10 4.97
C HIS A 255 9.35 17.57 4.88
N HIS A 256 9.43 16.88 6.02
CA HIS A 256 9.48 15.42 6.13
C HIS A 256 8.09 14.76 6.11
N VAL A 257 7.00 15.54 6.21
CA VAL A 257 5.63 15.04 6.10
C VAL A 257 5.19 15.20 4.64
N HIS A 258 5.22 14.09 3.91
CA HIS A 258 4.71 14.05 2.55
C HIS A 258 3.17 13.98 2.59
N ILE A 259 2.52 15.00 2.01
CA ILE A 259 1.09 14.92 1.72
C ILE A 259 0.95 14.09 0.47
N SER A 260 0.14 13.06 0.57
CA SER A 260 -0.30 12.28 -0.57
C SER A 260 -1.39 13.01 -1.33
N THR A 261 -1.18 13.20 -2.62
CA THR A 261 -2.25 13.68 -3.50
C THR A 261 -3.33 12.60 -3.56
N PHE A 262 -4.53 12.92 -3.06
CA PHE A 262 -5.70 12.04 -3.15
C PHE A 262 -6.08 11.86 -4.62
N THR A 263 -5.75 10.71 -5.21
CA THR A 263 -6.18 10.39 -6.57
C THR A 263 -7.67 10.05 -6.56
N ASP A 264 -8.42 10.68 -7.47
CA ASP A 264 -9.83 10.38 -7.67
C ASP A 264 -10.02 8.90 -8.06
N ILE A 265 -10.97 8.22 -7.43
CA ILE A 265 -11.41 6.88 -7.84
C ILE A 265 -11.91 6.89 -9.31
N LYS A 266 -12.26 8.07 -9.85
CA LYS A 266 -12.67 8.26 -11.25
C LYS A 266 -11.50 8.23 -12.24
N GLU A 267 -10.27 8.46 -11.80
CA GLU A 267 -9.06 8.34 -12.62
C GLU A 267 -8.34 7.00 -12.40
N LEU A 268 -9.08 5.97 -11.96
CA LEU A 268 -8.55 4.62 -11.77
C LEU A 268 -8.02 4.10 -13.12
N GLN A 269 -6.70 4.21 -13.31
CA GLN A 269 -6.05 3.71 -14.50
C GLN A 269 -6.10 2.18 -14.46
N TRP A 270 -6.46 1.54 -15.56
CA TRP A 270 -6.55 0.07 -15.66
C TRP A 270 -5.32 -0.68 -15.14
N HIS A 271 -4.14 -0.05 -15.22
CA HIS A 271 -2.86 -0.56 -14.74
C HIS A 271 -2.79 -0.80 -13.22
N ILE A 272 -3.72 -0.25 -12.43
CA ILE A 272 -3.72 -0.42 -10.96
C ILE A 272 -4.45 -1.68 -10.47
N ILE A 273 -5.31 -2.26 -11.30
CA ILE A 273 -6.13 -3.41 -10.92
C ILE A 273 -5.25 -4.61 -10.59
N PHE A 274 -4.19 -4.82 -11.36
CA PHE A 274 -3.26 -5.94 -11.15
C PHE A 274 -2.49 -5.83 -9.82
N PRO A 275 -1.83 -4.70 -9.49
CA PRO A 275 -1.23 -4.50 -8.16
C PRO A 275 -2.19 -4.75 -6.99
N ILE A 276 -3.43 -4.27 -7.08
CA ILE A 276 -4.46 -4.50 -6.05
C ILE A 276 -4.77 -6.00 -5.93
N LEU A 277 -4.98 -6.67 -7.06
CA LEU A 277 -5.28 -8.09 -7.10
C LEU A 277 -4.11 -8.92 -6.53
N MET A 278 -2.85 -8.53 -6.79
CA MET A 278 -1.67 -9.15 -6.19
C MET A 278 -1.70 -9.04 -4.66
N VAL A 279 -1.96 -7.85 -4.10
CA VAL A 279 -2.05 -7.65 -2.65
C VAL A 279 -3.17 -8.49 -2.04
N LEU A 280 -4.36 -8.47 -2.65
CA LEU A 280 -5.53 -9.20 -2.14
C LEU A 280 -5.35 -10.72 -2.20
N VAL A 281 -4.84 -11.25 -3.31
CA VAL A 281 -4.58 -12.69 -3.48
C VAL A 281 -3.41 -13.12 -2.60
N GLY A 282 -2.36 -12.31 -2.51
CA GLY A 282 -1.25 -12.53 -1.59
C GLY A 282 -1.73 -12.64 -0.15
N MET A 283 -2.21 -11.54 0.43
CA MET A 283 -2.60 -11.50 1.85
C MET A 283 -3.78 -12.42 2.18
N GLY A 284 -4.65 -12.75 1.23
CA GLY A 284 -5.79 -13.64 1.47
C GLY A 284 -5.45 -15.12 1.31
N LEU A 285 -5.07 -15.52 0.09
CA LEU A 285 -5.03 -16.94 -0.30
C LEU A 285 -3.95 -17.73 0.44
N VAL A 286 -2.83 -17.08 0.83
CA VAL A 286 -1.75 -17.76 1.55
C VAL A 286 -2.26 -18.36 2.87
N PHE A 287 -3.09 -17.63 3.63
CA PHE A 287 -3.61 -18.06 4.94
C PHE A 287 -4.72 -19.11 4.84
N ALA A 288 -5.31 -19.28 3.64
CA ALA A 288 -6.26 -20.37 3.41
C ALA A 288 -5.57 -21.74 3.27
N ILE A 289 -4.29 -21.75 2.86
CA ILE A 289 -3.54 -22.97 2.52
C ILE A 289 -2.36 -23.20 3.48
N TYR A 290 -1.57 -22.17 3.73
CA TYR A 290 -0.40 -22.20 4.60
C TYR A 290 -0.74 -21.61 5.98
N PRO A 291 -0.28 -22.21 7.10
CA PRO A 291 0.53 -23.43 7.19
C PRO A 291 -0.30 -24.74 7.22
N GLY A 292 -1.62 -24.62 7.41
CA GLY A 292 -2.48 -25.75 7.79
C GLY A 292 -2.56 -26.89 6.76
N ILE A 293 -2.73 -26.58 5.48
CA ILE A 293 -2.80 -27.58 4.40
C ILE A 293 -1.40 -27.93 3.92
N ALA A 294 -0.61 -26.94 3.51
CA ALA A 294 0.77 -27.13 3.06
C ALA A 294 1.72 -26.36 4.00
N PRO A 295 2.75 -27.00 4.60
CA PRO A 295 3.10 -28.42 4.50
C PRO A 295 2.28 -29.34 5.43
N GLY A 296 1.46 -28.77 6.33
CA GLY A 296 0.92 -29.46 7.53
C GLY A 296 0.16 -30.77 7.31
N MET A 297 -0.56 -30.92 6.19
CA MET A 297 -1.34 -32.13 5.87
C MET A 297 -0.72 -32.98 4.75
N ILE A 298 0.26 -32.45 4.03
CA ILE A 298 0.81 -33.08 2.82
C ILE A 298 2.14 -33.80 3.12
N VAL A 299 2.90 -33.27 4.08
CA VAL A 299 4.24 -33.73 4.43
C VAL A 299 4.22 -34.41 5.81
N PRO A 300 5.04 -35.46 6.05
CA PRO A 300 5.24 -36.01 7.38
C PRO A 300 5.71 -34.97 8.40
N PHE A 301 5.23 -35.09 9.64
CA PHE A 301 5.45 -34.10 10.72
C PHE A 301 6.92 -33.69 10.93
N TYR A 302 7.86 -34.64 10.86
CA TYR A 302 9.29 -34.37 11.08
C TYR A 302 9.98 -33.50 10.01
N LEU A 303 9.33 -33.27 8.86
CA LEU A 303 9.82 -32.35 7.83
C LEU A 303 9.17 -30.97 7.90
N ILE A 304 8.04 -30.81 8.59
CA ILE A 304 7.31 -29.53 8.67
C ILE A 304 8.25 -28.44 9.17
N ASP A 305 8.87 -28.67 10.34
CA ASP A 305 9.80 -27.71 10.96
C ASP A 305 10.98 -27.33 10.05
N LYS A 306 11.48 -28.29 9.24
CA LYS A 306 12.58 -28.03 8.30
C LYS A 306 12.13 -27.16 7.13
N ILE A 307 10.92 -27.40 6.61
CA ILE A 307 10.34 -26.61 5.52
C ILE A 307 10.07 -25.19 6.01
N GLU A 308 9.49 -25.05 7.20
CA GLU A 308 9.25 -23.75 7.83
C GLU A 308 10.56 -22.96 8.01
N MET A 309 11.63 -23.57 8.54
CA MET A 309 12.93 -22.88 8.66
C MET A 309 13.50 -22.41 7.30
N VAL A 310 13.37 -23.23 6.26
CA VAL A 310 13.81 -22.83 4.90
C VAL A 310 12.97 -21.66 4.39
N LEU A 311 11.66 -21.69 4.60
CA LEU A 311 10.75 -20.61 4.22
C LEU A 311 11.13 -19.31 4.91
N LEU A 312 11.35 -19.32 6.23
CA LEU A 312 11.71 -18.13 7.01
C LEU A 312 13.01 -17.46 6.56
N ILE A 313 13.93 -18.19 5.92
CA ILE A 313 15.16 -17.66 5.32
C ILE A 313 14.88 -17.12 3.92
N LEU A 314 14.06 -17.82 3.14
CA LEU A 314 13.77 -17.43 1.76
C LEU A 314 12.84 -16.20 1.66
N THR A 315 12.05 -15.90 2.70
CA THR A 315 11.13 -14.75 2.73
C THR A 315 11.80 -13.40 2.53
N ILE A 316 13.09 -13.28 2.85
CA ILE A 316 13.84 -12.01 2.71
C ILE A 316 14.02 -11.62 1.25
N PHE A 317 14.24 -12.59 0.36
CA PHE A 317 14.75 -12.29 -0.99
C PHE A 317 13.80 -11.43 -1.83
N PRO A 318 12.49 -11.71 -1.92
CA PRO A 318 11.60 -10.92 -2.78
C PRO A 318 11.48 -9.45 -2.33
N PRO A 319 11.17 -9.15 -1.05
CA PRO A 319 11.14 -7.76 -0.55
C PRO A 319 12.48 -7.05 -0.66
N PHE A 320 13.59 -7.74 -0.38
CA PHE A 320 14.93 -7.16 -0.48
C PHE A 320 15.27 -6.75 -1.92
N PHE A 321 14.95 -7.61 -2.91
CA PHE A 321 15.17 -7.29 -4.31
C PHE A 321 14.40 -6.04 -4.73
N VAL A 322 13.14 -5.93 -4.32
CA VAL A 322 12.30 -4.74 -4.60
C VAL A 322 12.86 -3.49 -3.91
N ALA A 323 13.27 -3.59 -2.64
CA ALA A 323 13.88 -2.47 -1.91
C ALA A 323 15.20 -2.01 -2.56
N ALA A 324 16.04 -2.94 -3.01
CA ALA A 324 17.28 -2.64 -3.69
C ALA A 324 17.05 -2.01 -5.08
N ALA A 325 16.04 -2.49 -5.83
CA ALA A 325 15.61 -1.89 -7.09
C ALA A 325 15.07 -0.45 -6.90
N ARG A 326 14.41 -0.19 -5.78
CA ARG A 326 13.98 1.16 -5.37
C ARG A 326 15.13 2.06 -4.94
N GLY A 327 16.12 1.52 -4.21
CA GLY A 327 17.20 2.24 -3.55
C GLY A 327 18.36 2.69 -4.43
N LYS A 328 18.32 2.44 -5.76
CA LYS A 328 19.46 2.62 -6.69
C LYS A 328 20.68 1.74 -6.37
N TRP A 329 20.52 0.69 -5.57
CA TRP A 329 21.65 -0.14 -5.12
C TRP A 329 22.32 -0.91 -6.26
N PHE A 330 21.60 -1.17 -7.35
CA PHE A 330 22.13 -1.82 -8.56
C PHE A 330 22.57 -0.82 -9.65
N GLY A 331 22.78 0.46 -9.32
CA GLY A 331 23.14 1.49 -10.30
C GLY A 331 21.98 2.02 -11.15
N TYR A 332 20.79 1.41 -11.02
CA TYR A 332 19.51 1.83 -11.61
C TYR A 332 18.45 1.85 -10.50
N GLY A 333 17.57 2.86 -10.45
CA GLY A 333 16.54 2.96 -9.40
C GLY A 333 16.01 4.37 -9.14
N GLY A 334 15.07 4.50 -8.20
CA GLY A 334 14.37 5.75 -7.87
C GLY A 334 12.84 5.58 -7.88
N PHE A 335 12.13 6.49 -7.22
CA PHE A 335 10.67 6.39 -7.04
C PHE A 335 9.92 6.27 -8.38
N SER A 336 10.34 7.05 -9.37
CA SER A 336 9.76 7.00 -10.72
C SER A 336 10.59 6.16 -11.69
N SER A 337 11.63 5.44 -11.26
CA SER A 337 12.44 4.64 -12.19
C SER A 337 11.62 3.45 -12.73
N PRO A 338 11.67 3.13 -14.03
CA PRO A 338 11.00 1.94 -14.59
C PRO A 338 11.43 0.64 -13.92
N TRP A 339 12.63 0.64 -13.34
CA TRP A 339 13.21 -0.48 -12.58
C TRP A 339 12.64 -0.60 -11.17
N SER A 340 11.78 0.32 -10.73
CA SER A 340 11.08 0.24 -9.45
C SER A 340 9.61 -0.11 -9.69
N PRO A 341 9.01 -1.00 -8.88
CA PRO A 341 7.58 -1.29 -8.98
C PRO A 341 6.70 -0.10 -8.60
N THR A 342 7.29 0.94 -8.00
CA THR A 342 6.65 2.26 -7.79
C THR A 342 6.52 3.11 -9.05
N SER A 343 7.02 2.66 -10.21
CA SER A 343 6.80 3.35 -11.48
C SER A 343 5.37 3.20 -11.98
N LYS A 344 5.00 3.97 -12.99
CA LYS A 344 3.77 3.75 -13.74
C LYS A 344 3.90 2.50 -14.61
N TRP A 345 3.02 1.53 -14.42
CA TRP A 345 2.95 0.24 -15.14
C TRP A 345 2.30 0.43 -16.51
N GLY A 346 2.80 1.38 -17.31
CA GLY A 346 2.25 1.68 -18.63
C GLY A 346 3.18 2.58 -19.45
N PRO A 347 2.81 2.91 -20.69
CA PRO A 347 3.61 3.75 -21.57
C PRO A 347 3.74 5.19 -21.03
N GLY A 348 4.95 5.74 -21.12
CA GLY A 348 5.24 7.14 -20.77
C GLY A 348 5.40 7.39 -19.28
N ASN A 349 6.30 6.66 -18.63
CA ASN A 349 6.66 6.92 -17.24
C ASN A 349 7.54 8.17 -17.19
N LYS A 350 7.11 9.21 -16.48
CA LYS A 350 7.85 10.47 -16.36
C LYS A 350 8.39 10.67 -14.95
N ASP A 351 9.55 11.31 -14.81
CA ASP A 351 10.02 11.79 -13.52
C ASP A 351 9.20 13.00 -13.04
N TRP A 352 9.45 13.44 -11.79
CA TRP A 352 8.83 14.64 -11.22
C TRP A 352 9.17 15.94 -11.99
N GLY A 353 10.21 15.93 -12.82
CA GLY A 353 10.61 17.03 -13.72
C GLY A 353 10.04 16.91 -15.15
N GLY A 354 9.19 15.91 -15.43
CA GLY A 354 8.58 15.67 -16.74
C GLY A 354 9.48 14.92 -17.74
N THR A 355 10.67 14.47 -17.34
CA THR A 355 11.60 13.67 -18.16
C THR A 355 11.03 12.28 -18.39
N ASP A 356 10.96 11.83 -19.65
CA ASP A 356 10.54 10.48 -19.96
C ASP A 356 11.60 9.47 -19.50
N LEU A 357 11.24 8.65 -18.52
CA LEU A 357 12.08 7.62 -17.94
C LEU A 357 11.90 6.26 -18.63
N GLY A 358 10.96 6.12 -19.58
CA GLY A 358 10.74 4.89 -20.34
C GLY A 358 9.44 4.16 -19.97
N ASN A 359 9.37 2.86 -20.29
CA ASN A 359 8.15 2.06 -20.10
C ASN A 359 8.25 1.17 -18.85
N GLY A 360 7.33 1.35 -17.89
CA GLY A 360 7.22 0.52 -16.68
C GLY A 360 6.38 -0.76 -16.87
N ALA A 361 5.89 -1.04 -18.08
CA ALA A 361 5.06 -2.22 -18.37
C ALA A 361 5.73 -3.58 -18.07
N GLY A 362 7.05 -3.63 -17.86
CA GLY A 362 7.76 -4.84 -17.47
C GLY A 362 7.25 -5.48 -16.16
N TRP A 363 6.63 -4.69 -15.28
CA TRP A 363 6.07 -5.18 -14.02
C TRP A 363 4.84 -6.07 -14.21
N HIS A 364 4.13 -5.97 -15.35
CA HIS A 364 3.05 -6.89 -15.70
C HIS A 364 3.51 -8.35 -15.84
N PHE A 365 4.82 -8.61 -15.97
CA PHE A 365 5.34 -9.97 -15.89
C PHE A 365 4.96 -10.66 -14.58
N PHE A 366 4.92 -9.92 -13.47
CA PHE A 366 4.56 -10.46 -12.16
C PHE A 366 3.06 -10.73 -12.00
N ASP A 367 2.22 -10.30 -12.95
CA ASP A 367 0.80 -10.64 -12.94
C ASP A 367 0.58 -12.15 -13.06
N ILE A 368 1.55 -12.90 -13.62
CA ILE A 368 1.54 -14.37 -13.70
C ILE A 368 1.54 -15.05 -12.31
N VAL A 369 2.00 -14.34 -11.28
CA VAL A 369 2.05 -14.86 -9.91
C VAL A 369 0.64 -15.13 -9.38
N ILE A 370 -0.34 -14.32 -9.77
CA ILE A 370 -1.74 -14.44 -9.36
C ILE A 370 -2.36 -15.78 -9.81
N PRO A 371 -2.45 -16.10 -11.13
CA PRO A 371 -2.98 -17.37 -11.57
C PRO A 371 -2.12 -18.54 -11.07
N LEU A 372 -0.81 -18.38 -10.95
CA LEU A 372 0.07 -19.42 -10.40
C LEU A 372 -0.32 -19.77 -8.94
N MET A 373 -0.55 -18.79 -8.08
CA MET A 373 -1.00 -19.03 -6.70
C MET A 373 -2.36 -19.74 -6.65
N ILE A 374 -3.31 -19.31 -7.46
CA ILE A 374 -4.66 -19.92 -7.52
C ILE A 374 -4.57 -21.38 -7.99
N ILE A 375 -3.75 -21.64 -9.01
CA ILE A 375 -3.52 -23.00 -9.52
C ILE A 375 -2.87 -23.88 -8.45
N LEU A 376 -1.85 -23.38 -7.74
CA LEU A 376 -1.18 -24.11 -6.65
C LEU A 376 -2.14 -24.41 -5.50
N ALA A 377 -2.95 -23.43 -5.06
CA ALA A 377 -3.98 -23.63 -4.05
C ALA A 377 -5.00 -24.70 -4.47
N ALA A 378 -5.47 -24.65 -5.72
CA ALA A 378 -6.36 -25.65 -6.28
C ALA A 378 -5.73 -27.05 -6.32
N ILE A 379 -4.44 -27.15 -6.70
CA ILE A 379 -3.69 -28.41 -6.69
C ILE A 379 -3.57 -28.97 -5.27
N PHE A 380 -3.29 -28.15 -4.27
CA PHE A 380 -3.22 -28.60 -2.88
C PHE A 380 -4.55 -29.14 -2.37
N ILE A 381 -5.64 -28.41 -2.57
CA ILE A 381 -6.99 -28.87 -2.18
C ILE A 381 -7.39 -30.13 -2.95
N TYR A 382 -7.10 -30.19 -4.25
CA TYR A 382 -7.37 -31.35 -5.09
C TYR A 382 -6.60 -32.59 -4.62
N SER A 383 -5.32 -32.41 -4.24
CA SER A 383 -4.47 -33.50 -3.78
C SER A 383 -5.03 -34.17 -2.51
N LEU A 384 -5.62 -33.38 -1.60
CA LEU A 384 -6.26 -33.89 -0.38
C LEU A 384 -7.51 -34.72 -0.68
N HIS A 385 -8.38 -34.24 -1.58
CA HIS A 385 -9.65 -34.90 -1.88
C HIS A 385 -9.52 -36.12 -2.80
N TYR A 386 -8.51 -36.14 -3.68
CA TYR A 386 -8.31 -37.20 -4.67
C TYR A 386 -6.95 -37.87 -4.52
N ARG A 387 -6.73 -38.52 -3.37
CA ARG A 387 -5.46 -39.13 -2.97
C ARG A 387 -4.91 -40.18 -3.96
N GLU A 388 -5.81 -40.85 -4.69
CA GLU A 388 -5.46 -41.87 -5.69
C GLU A 388 -5.06 -41.31 -7.06
N SER A 389 -5.27 -40.01 -7.29
CA SER A 389 -4.88 -39.36 -8.55
C SER A 389 -3.36 -39.38 -8.74
N SER A 390 -2.90 -39.38 -10.00
CA SER A 390 -1.47 -39.32 -10.32
C SER A 390 -0.80 -38.04 -9.77
N VAL A 391 -1.56 -36.95 -9.71
CA VAL A 391 -1.14 -35.66 -9.16
C VAL A 391 -1.02 -35.73 -7.64
N ALA A 392 -1.98 -36.34 -6.93
CA ALA A 392 -1.88 -36.49 -5.48
C ALA A 392 -0.74 -37.43 -5.08
N ARG A 393 -0.54 -38.52 -5.81
CA ARG A 393 0.56 -39.48 -5.56
C ARG A 393 1.95 -38.88 -5.77
N SER A 394 2.10 -37.87 -6.62
CA SER A 394 3.38 -37.17 -6.83
C SER A 394 3.66 -36.09 -5.78
N ILE A 395 2.64 -35.67 -5.02
CA ILE A 395 2.73 -34.57 -4.04
C ILE A 395 2.68 -35.10 -2.60
N ILE A 396 1.66 -35.89 -2.25
CA ILE A 396 1.45 -36.41 -0.89
C ILE A 396 2.53 -37.43 -0.55
N ASN A 397 3.11 -37.30 0.65
CA ASN A 397 4.18 -38.18 1.14
C ASN A 397 5.46 -38.19 0.25
N GLN A 398 5.61 -37.22 -0.68
CA GLN A 398 6.82 -37.01 -1.48
C GLN A 398 7.53 -35.73 -1.00
N PRO A 399 8.54 -35.86 -0.11
CA PRO A 399 9.19 -34.73 0.55
C PRO A 399 9.68 -33.65 -0.42
N LYS A 400 10.31 -34.05 -1.53
CA LYS A 400 10.95 -33.11 -2.47
C LYS A 400 9.93 -32.26 -3.22
N MET A 401 8.91 -32.90 -3.79
CA MET A 401 7.88 -32.20 -4.58
C MET A 401 6.99 -31.34 -3.71
N SER A 402 6.54 -31.84 -2.56
CA SER A 402 5.71 -31.05 -1.65
C SER A 402 6.47 -29.84 -1.09
N THR A 403 7.75 -30.00 -0.75
CA THR A 403 8.59 -28.88 -0.28
C THR A 403 8.75 -27.84 -1.39
N CYS A 404 9.07 -28.26 -2.62
CA CYS A 404 9.22 -27.36 -3.75
C CYS A 404 7.95 -26.56 -4.03
N LEU A 405 6.78 -27.22 -4.06
CA LEU A 405 5.50 -26.56 -4.30
C LEU A 405 5.10 -25.62 -3.16
N THR A 406 5.38 -25.99 -1.90
CA THR A 406 5.10 -25.14 -0.73
C THR A 406 5.98 -23.89 -0.76
N ILE A 407 7.28 -24.05 -1.04
CA ILE A 407 8.21 -22.93 -1.23
C ILE A 407 7.75 -22.04 -2.38
N LEU A 408 7.41 -22.63 -3.53
CA LEU A 408 6.94 -21.85 -4.68
C LEU A 408 5.67 -21.05 -4.34
N PHE A 409 4.70 -21.67 -3.69
CA PHE A 409 3.46 -21.02 -3.27
C PHE A 409 3.72 -19.84 -2.33
N TYR A 410 4.58 -20.04 -1.34
CA TYR A 410 4.94 -18.99 -0.38
C TYR A 410 5.79 -17.89 -1.02
N MET A 411 6.71 -18.21 -1.93
CA MET A 411 7.47 -17.20 -2.67
C MET A 411 6.56 -16.37 -3.58
N CYS A 412 5.54 -16.97 -4.18
CA CYS A 412 4.54 -16.24 -4.95
C CYS A 412 3.75 -15.24 -4.07
N HIS A 413 3.43 -15.64 -2.84
CA HIS A 413 2.84 -14.75 -1.85
C HIS A 413 3.75 -13.54 -1.57
N GLU A 414 5.01 -13.78 -1.23
CA GLU A 414 5.96 -12.71 -0.90
C GLU A 414 6.23 -11.77 -2.08
N VAL A 415 6.37 -12.31 -3.30
CA VAL A 415 6.50 -11.50 -4.52
C VAL A 415 5.25 -10.65 -4.74
N SER A 416 4.07 -11.19 -4.46
CA SER A 416 2.81 -10.46 -4.62
C SER A 416 2.70 -9.27 -3.67
N LEU A 417 3.16 -9.40 -2.43
CA LEU A 417 3.17 -8.28 -1.48
C LEU A 417 4.29 -7.28 -1.81
N ALA A 418 5.50 -7.79 -2.08
CA ALA A 418 6.67 -6.97 -2.38
C ALA A 418 6.49 -6.11 -3.64
N VAL A 419 5.81 -6.61 -4.67
CA VAL A 419 5.54 -5.86 -5.92
C VAL A 419 4.19 -5.15 -5.87
N GLY A 420 3.17 -5.78 -5.26
CA GLY A 420 1.81 -5.28 -5.21
C GLY A 420 1.68 -3.98 -4.43
N PHE A 421 2.18 -3.91 -3.18
CA PHE A 421 2.07 -2.67 -2.40
C PHE A 421 2.75 -1.48 -3.12
N PRO A 422 4.03 -1.58 -3.55
CA PRO A 422 4.67 -0.51 -4.32
C PRO A 422 3.96 -0.16 -5.62
N GLY A 423 3.35 -1.14 -6.29
CA GLY A 423 2.55 -0.91 -7.49
C GLY A 423 1.26 -0.13 -7.24
N VAL A 424 0.65 -0.22 -6.05
CA VAL A 424 -0.57 0.52 -5.70
C VAL A 424 -0.29 1.99 -5.41
N PHE A 425 0.68 2.32 -4.56
CA PHE A 425 0.97 3.72 -4.19
C PHE A 425 1.97 4.43 -5.13
N GLY A 426 2.59 3.69 -6.06
CA GLY A 426 3.49 4.26 -7.06
C GLY A 426 2.79 5.13 -8.11
N GLY A 427 3.49 5.36 -9.24
CA GLY A 427 3.03 6.15 -10.38
C GLY A 427 1.76 5.65 -11.09
N ASN A 428 1.11 4.61 -10.58
CA ASN A 428 -0.17 4.08 -11.04
C ASN A 428 -1.39 4.83 -10.48
N GLY A 429 -1.19 5.76 -9.54
CA GLY A 429 -2.24 6.65 -9.08
C GLY A 429 -3.20 6.06 -8.04
N GLY A 430 -2.79 5.04 -7.27
CA GLY A 430 -3.62 4.54 -6.16
C GLY A 430 -3.59 5.44 -4.93
N GLY A 431 -2.46 6.12 -4.72
CA GLY A 431 -2.23 6.93 -3.54
C GLY A 431 -2.37 6.14 -2.23
N ASP A 432 -2.39 6.87 -1.13
CA ASP A 432 -2.37 6.32 0.23
C ASP A 432 -3.68 5.62 0.57
N THR A 433 -4.81 6.21 0.18
CA THR A 433 -6.14 5.69 0.52
C THR A 433 -6.39 4.32 -0.07
N LEU A 434 -6.03 4.08 -1.32
CA LEU A 434 -6.26 2.78 -1.95
C LEU A 434 -5.31 1.72 -1.40
N ALA A 435 -4.06 2.07 -1.11
CA ALA A 435 -3.11 1.17 -0.46
C ALA A 435 -3.60 0.75 0.94
N LEU A 436 -4.05 1.70 1.76
CA LEU A 436 -4.62 1.44 3.09
C LEU A 436 -5.94 0.64 3.00
N LEU A 437 -6.78 0.91 2.00
CA LEU A 437 -7.99 0.13 1.76
C LEU A 437 -7.67 -1.31 1.35
N CYS A 438 -6.69 -1.50 0.47
CA CYS A 438 -6.22 -2.84 0.10
C CYS A 438 -5.63 -3.58 1.30
N GLN A 439 -4.88 -2.89 2.15
CA GLN A 439 -4.38 -3.42 3.41
C GLN A 439 -5.51 -3.87 4.33
N LEU A 440 -6.55 -3.02 4.51
CA LEU A 440 -7.70 -3.33 5.34
C LEU A 440 -8.47 -4.56 4.83
N ILE A 441 -8.80 -4.58 3.53
CA ILE A 441 -9.50 -5.70 2.91
C ILE A 441 -8.65 -6.97 2.99
N GLY A 442 -7.36 -6.87 2.69
CA GLY A 442 -6.43 -8.00 2.74
C GLY A 442 -6.26 -8.55 4.16
N ALA A 443 -6.16 -7.69 5.19
CA ALA A 443 -6.08 -8.11 6.59
C ALA A 443 -7.38 -8.78 7.06
N PHE A 444 -8.54 -8.27 6.63
CA PHE A 444 -9.81 -8.92 6.90
C PHE A 444 -9.91 -10.30 6.23
N LEU A 445 -9.48 -10.40 4.96
CA LEU A 445 -9.40 -11.66 4.23
C LEU A 445 -8.45 -12.66 4.89
N MET A 446 -7.29 -12.20 5.36
CA MET A 446 -6.31 -13.00 6.10
C MET A 446 -6.96 -13.67 7.31
N VAL A 447 -7.58 -12.90 8.21
CA VAL A 447 -8.22 -13.43 9.42
C VAL A 447 -9.38 -14.36 9.08
N PHE A 448 -10.23 -13.96 8.13
CA PHE A 448 -11.37 -14.76 7.72
C PHE A 448 -10.95 -16.11 7.11
N LEU A 449 -9.99 -16.10 6.17
CA LEU A 449 -9.53 -17.30 5.48
C LEU A 449 -8.68 -18.20 6.38
N ALA A 450 -7.93 -17.64 7.33
CA ALA A 450 -7.20 -18.42 8.33
C ALA A 450 -8.18 -19.27 9.16
N LEU A 451 -9.18 -18.64 9.77
CA LEU A 451 -10.19 -19.35 10.57
C LEU A 451 -11.00 -20.34 9.73
N TYR A 452 -11.29 -19.97 8.48
CA TYR A 452 -11.98 -20.85 7.53
C TYR A 452 -11.16 -22.10 7.20
N SER A 453 -9.85 -21.95 6.99
CA SER A 453 -8.93 -23.05 6.72
C SER A 453 -8.87 -24.05 7.88
N GLU A 454 -8.85 -23.56 9.12
CA GLU A 454 -8.89 -24.40 10.31
C GLU A 454 -10.21 -25.16 10.41
N GLY A 455 -11.34 -24.48 10.19
CA GLY A 455 -12.65 -25.12 10.15
C GLY A 455 -12.74 -26.22 9.10
N TYR A 456 -12.18 -25.99 7.93
CA TYR A 456 -12.05 -26.99 6.87
C TYR A 456 -11.18 -28.19 7.30
N ILE A 457 -9.99 -27.96 7.87
CA ILE A 457 -9.09 -29.03 8.31
C ILE A 457 -9.71 -29.88 9.42
N ILE A 458 -10.42 -29.25 10.37
CA ILE A 458 -11.12 -29.97 11.44
C ILE A 458 -12.18 -30.90 10.86
N GLU A 459 -12.99 -30.44 9.90
CA GLU A 459 -13.98 -31.29 9.25
C GLU A 459 -13.31 -32.39 8.42
N TYR A 460 -12.27 -32.05 7.67
CA TYR A 460 -11.53 -33.02 6.87
C TYR A 460 -10.98 -34.16 7.72
N LYS A 461 -10.43 -33.87 8.90
CA LYS A 461 -9.89 -34.88 9.83
C LYS A 461 -10.96 -35.74 10.51
N ARG A 462 -12.23 -35.37 10.48
CA ARG A 462 -13.33 -36.16 11.08
C ARG A 462 -13.75 -37.35 10.22
N HIS A 463 -13.54 -37.27 8.91
CA HIS A 463 -13.99 -38.28 7.97
C HIS A 463 -12.84 -39.22 7.60
N ASP A 464 -13.12 -40.51 7.59
CA ASP A 464 -12.18 -41.50 7.05
C ASP A 464 -12.29 -41.54 5.51
N SER A 465 -11.15 -41.77 4.87
CA SER A 465 -11.00 -41.90 3.41
C SER A 465 -11.92 -42.96 2.80
N SER A 466 -12.33 -43.96 3.59
CA SER A 466 -13.22 -45.05 3.20
C SER A 466 -14.70 -44.66 3.14
N HIS A 467 -15.14 -43.67 3.93
CA HIS A 467 -16.53 -43.23 4.04
C HIS A 467 -16.64 -41.74 3.75
N TRP A 468 -16.28 -41.35 2.52
CA TRP A 468 -16.22 -39.94 2.15
C TRP A 468 -17.63 -39.32 2.07
N PRO A 469 -17.92 -38.22 2.79
CA PRO A 469 -19.27 -37.67 2.91
C PRO A 469 -19.82 -37.12 1.59
N THR A 470 -18.95 -36.83 0.62
CA THR A 470 -19.34 -36.31 -0.70
C THR A 470 -19.34 -37.38 -1.79
N THR A 471 -19.28 -38.67 -1.43
CA THR A 471 -19.37 -39.77 -2.39
C THR A 471 -20.74 -39.76 -3.09
N GLY A 472 -20.75 -39.73 -4.42
CA GLY A 472 -21.99 -39.67 -5.22
C GLY A 472 -22.59 -38.27 -5.38
N MET A 473 -21.98 -37.21 -4.82
CA MET A 473 -22.40 -35.82 -5.05
C MET A 473 -21.79 -35.25 -6.33
N THR A 474 -22.46 -34.29 -6.97
CA THR A 474 -21.88 -33.50 -8.06
C THR A 474 -20.74 -32.62 -7.55
N LYS A 475 -19.79 -32.24 -8.42
CA LYS A 475 -18.61 -31.44 -8.03
C LYS A 475 -18.99 -30.14 -7.30
N TRP A 476 -20.05 -29.47 -7.75
CA TRP A 476 -20.56 -28.26 -7.12
C TRP A 476 -21.18 -28.52 -5.75
N ASN A 477 -21.99 -29.58 -5.61
CA ASN A 477 -22.60 -29.93 -4.33
C ASN A 477 -21.55 -30.37 -3.31
N SER A 478 -20.50 -31.07 -3.75
CA SER A 478 -19.34 -31.41 -2.93
C SER A 478 -18.63 -30.16 -2.43
N LEU A 479 -18.31 -29.21 -3.31
CA LEU A 479 -17.68 -27.94 -2.92
C LEU A 479 -18.57 -27.17 -1.90
N CYS A 480 -19.86 -27.03 -2.19
CA CYS A 480 -20.81 -26.37 -1.29
C CYS A 480 -20.93 -27.07 0.07
N TYR A 481 -20.86 -28.41 0.11
CA TYR A 481 -20.85 -29.16 1.37
C TYR A 481 -19.63 -28.80 2.23
N TRP A 482 -18.42 -28.90 1.65
CA TRP A 482 -17.18 -28.56 2.36
C TRP A 482 -17.17 -27.10 2.79
N CYS A 483 -17.63 -26.20 1.93
CA CYS A 483 -17.69 -24.79 2.26
C CYS A 483 -18.68 -24.47 3.40
N LYS A 484 -19.84 -25.15 3.40
CA LYS A 484 -20.86 -25.01 4.44
C LYS A 484 -20.38 -25.57 5.78
N MET A 485 -19.74 -26.73 5.77
CA MET A 485 -19.24 -27.36 7.00
C MET A 485 -18.06 -26.58 7.59
N ALA A 486 -17.12 -26.13 6.74
CA ALA A 486 -16.03 -25.24 7.16
C ALA A 486 -16.58 -23.97 7.80
N SER A 487 -17.56 -23.30 7.18
CA SER A 487 -18.20 -22.10 7.75
C SER A 487 -18.89 -22.37 9.10
N ARG A 488 -19.60 -23.50 9.24
CA ARG A 488 -20.28 -23.84 10.50
C ARG A 488 -19.30 -24.04 11.65
N ILE A 489 -18.17 -24.69 11.41
CA ILE A 489 -17.12 -24.88 12.42
C ILE A 489 -16.40 -23.57 12.71
N THR A 490 -16.12 -22.78 11.67
CA THR A 490 -15.52 -21.45 11.81
C THR A 490 -16.34 -20.56 12.72
N ASN A 491 -17.67 -20.49 12.52
CA ASN A 491 -18.57 -19.72 13.38
C ASN A 491 -18.62 -20.24 14.82
N LYS A 492 -18.47 -21.55 15.02
CA LYS A 492 -18.36 -22.14 16.35
C LYS A 492 -17.05 -21.71 17.02
N ASN A 493 -15.91 -21.86 16.34
CA ASN A 493 -14.60 -21.46 16.86
C ASN A 493 -14.55 -19.97 17.18
N LEU A 494 -15.14 -19.13 16.32
CA LEU A 494 -15.20 -17.68 16.51
C LEU A 494 -16.08 -17.33 17.72
N ARG A 495 -17.21 -18.00 17.91
CA ARG A 495 -18.02 -17.86 19.12
C ARG A 495 -17.24 -18.25 20.38
N ASP A 496 -16.60 -19.42 20.36
CA ASP A 496 -15.81 -19.94 21.48
C ASP A 496 -14.60 -19.03 21.81
N LEU A 497 -14.14 -18.21 20.85
CA LEU A 497 -13.08 -17.21 21.04
C LEU A 497 -13.55 -15.98 21.84
N PHE A 498 -14.81 -15.56 21.66
CA PHE A 498 -15.42 -14.43 22.36
C PHE A 498 -16.18 -14.84 23.63
N THR A 499 -16.41 -16.14 23.83
CA THR A 499 -17.03 -16.70 25.03
C THR A 499 -16.04 -17.62 25.75
N LYS A 500 -15.22 -17.03 26.61
CA LYS A 500 -14.79 -17.68 27.86
C LYS A 500 -15.39 -16.81 28.95
N ASP A 501 -16.50 -17.17 29.62
CA ASP A 501 -16.91 -18.49 30.13
C ASP A 501 -17.89 -19.34 29.32
#